data_AF-A0A3M7A273-F1
#
_entry.id   AF-A0A3M7A273-F1
#
_cell.length_a   1.000
_cell.length_b   1.000
_cell.length_c   1.000
_cell.angle_alpha   90.00
_cell.angle_beta   90.00
_cell.angle_gamma   90.00
#
_symmetry.space_group_name_H-M   'P 1'
#
loop_
_entity.id
_entity.type
_entity.pdbx_description
1 polymer ?
#
loop_
_entity_poly.entity_id
_entity_poly.type
_entity_poly.pdbx_seq_one_letter_code
_entity_poly.pdbx_strand_id
1 'polypeptide(L)'
;MAFLFGRNRQRSAQDLVRSTKDLLQKLMKEDGSSPKLEEDLARALTQMKVTLQGTPELEATPDAVYQLVNQILAESLLPLLVENIFRLPFEARKDTQTIISNVFRFRNPGSNSPEPDALKEVLRRQPEIIVRLCNGYERRESASPCGGILKEAIKWDAVAAVILYDEPTTDGRTIDIYSSDIDITRPSSGQGVFWSFFDWIDKSSFEV
;
A
#
# COMPACT_ATOMS: atom_id res chain seq x y z
N MET A 1 -43.14 0.26 18.87
CA MET A 1 -41.94 -0.58 18.89
C MET A 1 -40.87 0.11 18.07
N ALA A 2 -40.06 0.95 18.70
CA ALA A 2 -38.98 1.66 18.01
C ALA A 2 -37.76 0.73 17.94
N PHE A 3 -37.27 0.49 16.72
CA PHE A 3 -36.08 -0.31 16.46
C PHE A 3 -34.87 0.37 17.11
N LEU A 4 -34.37 -0.24 18.18
CA LEU A 4 -33.07 0.04 18.77
C LEU A 4 -31.99 -0.51 17.84
N PHE A 5 -31.69 0.21 16.76
CA PHE A 5 -30.46 -0.01 16.02
C PHE A 5 -29.30 0.28 16.97
N GLY A 6 -28.61 -0.79 17.35
CA GLY A 6 -27.41 -0.75 18.14
C GLY A 6 -26.48 0.31 17.56
N ARG A 7 -26.18 1.30 18.40
CA ARG A 7 -25.16 2.31 18.20
C ARG A 7 -23.83 1.57 18.07
N ASN A 8 -23.55 1.06 16.88
CA ASN A 8 -22.27 0.53 16.49
C ASN A 8 -21.34 1.74 16.60
N ARG A 9 -20.65 1.89 17.74
CA ARG A 9 -19.60 2.89 17.92
C ARG A 9 -18.69 2.68 16.71
N GLN A 10 -18.73 3.60 15.74
CA GLN A 10 -17.75 3.63 14.68
C GLN A 10 -16.40 3.61 15.41
N ARG A 11 -15.65 2.52 15.25
CA ARG A 11 -14.29 2.43 15.76
C ARG A 11 -13.56 3.67 15.23
N SER A 12 -12.82 4.36 16.10
CA SER A 12 -11.99 5.47 15.66
C SER A 12 -11.08 4.99 14.52
N ALA A 13 -10.74 5.86 13.57
CA ALA A 13 -9.79 5.53 12.51
C ALA A 13 -8.46 4.99 13.11
N GLN A 14 -8.06 5.53 14.26
CA GLN A 14 -6.90 5.06 15.01
C GLN A 14 -7.06 3.62 15.52
N ASP A 15 -8.19 3.29 16.14
CA ASP A 15 -8.47 1.94 16.64
C ASP A 15 -8.57 0.93 15.49
N LEU A 16 -9.13 1.34 14.36
CA LEU A 16 -9.25 0.52 13.16
C LEU A 16 -7.87 0.20 12.58
N VAL A 17 -7.01 1.21 12.40
CA VAL A 17 -5.64 1.02 11.90
C VAL A 17 -4.80 0.18 12.85
N ARG A 18 -4.85 0.47 14.15
CA ARG A 18 -4.09 -0.28 15.16
C ARG A 18 -4.52 -1.74 15.24
N SER A 19 -5.83 -2.00 15.30
CA SER A 19 -6.32 -3.38 15.30
C SER A 19 -5.95 -4.14 14.03
N THR A 20 -5.99 -3.50 12.86
CA THR A 20 -5.56 -4.12 11.59
C THR A 20 -4.08 -4.48 11.60
N LYS A 21 -3.24 -3.58 12.13
CA LYS A 21 -1.80 -3.84 12.33
C LYS A 21 -1.56 -5.04 13.24
N ASP A 22 -2.25 -5.12 14.36
CA ASP A 22 -2.13 -6.25 15.30
C ASP A 22 -2.57 -7.58 14.66
N LEU A 23 -3.64 -7.57 13.86
CA LEU A 23 -4.12 -8.74 13.11
C LEU A 23 -3.09 -9.19 12.05
N LEU A 24 -2.51 -8.24 11.29
CA LEU A 24 -1.44 -8.53 10.33
C LEU A 24 -0.21 -9.13 11.00
N GLN A 25 0.21 -8.57 12.14
CA GLN A 25 1.37 -9.10 12.88
C GLN A 25 1.12 -10.51 13.43
N LYS A 26 -0.12 -10.86 13.78
CA LYS A 26 -0.50 -12.24 14.13
C LYS A 26 -0.44 -13.15 12.91
N LEU A 27 -0.95 -12.69 11.76
CA LEU A 27 -0.89 -13.43 10.49
C LEU A 27 0.55 -13.74 10.05
N MET A 28 1.51 -12.86 10.39
CA MET A 28 2.93 -13.09 10.12
C MET A 28 3.57 -14.17 11.01
N LYS A 29 3.05 -14.36 12.23
CA LYS A 29 3.62 -15.28 13.23
C LYS A 29 3.03 -16.68 13.16
N GLU A 30 1.78 -16.81 12.75
CA GLU A 30 1.11 -18.09 12.59
C GLU A 30 1.36 -18.61 11.16
N ASP A 31 2.10 -19.73 11.03
CA ASP A 31 2.35 -20.41 9.74
C ASP A 31 1.09 -21.06 9.13
N GLY A 32 -0.07 -20.90 9.77
CA GLY A 32 -1.39 -21.21 9.22
C GLY A 32 -2.40 -20.20 9.73
N SER A 33 -3.02 -19.45 8.83
CA SER A 33 -4.02 -18.45 9.16
C SER A 33 -5.28 -19.12 9.74
N SER A 34 -5.68 -18.75 10.96
CA SER A 34 -6.99 -19.17 11.45
C SER A 34 -8.08 -18.49 10.58
N PRO A 35 -9.15 -19.21 10.19
CA PRO A 35 -10.20 -18.63 9.34
C PRO A 35 -10.86 -17.41 10.00
N LYS A 36 -10.88 -17.39 11.34
CA LYS A 36 -11.36 -16.26 12.12
C LYS A 36 -10.46 -15.02 11.98
N LEU A 37 -9.13 -15.21 11.98
CA LEU A 37 -8.18 -14.13 11.79
C LEU A 37 -8.32 -13.51 10.39
N GLU A 38 -8.49 -14.34 9.36
CA GLU A 38 -8.71 -13.86 7.99
C GLU A 38 -10.01 -13.08 7.85
N GLU A 39 -11.11 -13.58 8.44
CA GLU A 39 -12.41 -12.90 8.42
C GLU A 39 -12.35 -11.54 9.13
N ASP A 40 -11.73 -11.48 10.32
CA ASP A 40 -11.57 -10.24 11.07
C ASP A 40 -10.72 -9.22 10.31
N LEU A 41 -9.66 -9.68 9.63
CA LEU A 41 -8.80 -8.83 8.83
C LEU A 41 -9.51 -8.34 7.56
N ALA A 42 -10.22 -9.22 6.85
CA ALA A 42 -11.01 -8.84 5.68
C ALA A 42 -12.06 -7.79 6.05
N ARG A 43 -12.77 -7.99 7.16
CA ARG A 43 -13.76 -7.02 7.68
C ARG A 43 -13.13 -5.66 7.99
N ALA A 44 -11.94 -5.64 8.61
CA ALA A 44 -11.23 -4.41 8.91
C ALA A 44 -10.80 -3.66 7.64
N LEU A 45 -10.26 -4.36 6.64
CA LEU A 45 -9.87 -3.80 5.35
C LEU A 45 -11.08 -3.27 4.57
N THR A 46 -12.17 -4.03 4.51
CA THR A 46 -13.41 -3.56 3.89
C THR A 46 -13.93 -2.29 4.58
N GLN A 47 -13.86 -2.23 5.91
CA GLN A 47 -14.25 -1.04 6.65
C GLN A 47 -13.37 0.18 6.31
N MET A 48 -12.04 0.00 6.21
CA MET A 48 -11.13 1.06 5.75
C MET A 48 -11.48 1.53 4.34
N LYS A 49 -11.70 0.61 3.41
CA LYS A 49 -12.11 0.92 2.04
C LYS A 49 -13.40 1.74 2.00
N VAL A 50 -14.42 1.34 2.77
CA VAL A 50 -15.68 2.09 2.86
C VAL A 50 -15.43 3.50 3.40
N THR A 51 -14.56 3.67 4.40
CA THR A 51 -14.21 5.02 4.88
C THR A 51 -13.49 5.86 3.82
N LEU A 52 -12.67 5.25 2.95
CA LEU A 52 -11.93 5.96 1.89
C LEU A 52 -12.77 6.30 0.66
N GLN A 53 -13.67 5.42 0.22
CA GLN A 53 -14.43 5.57 -1.03
C GLN A 53 -15.91 5.87 -0.82
N GLY A 54 -16.44 5.57 0.35
CA GLY A 54 -17.87 5.54 0.60
C GLY A 54 -18.55 4.33 -0.03
N THR A 55 -19.86 4.29 0.13
CA THR A 55 -20.78 3.39 -0.58
C THR A 55 -21.89 4.24 -1.21
N PRO A 56 -22.74 3.69 -2.09
CA PRO A 56 -23.91 4.40 -2.61
C PRO A 56 -24.84 4.94 -1.52
N GLU A 57 -24.77 4.37 -0.32
CA GLU A 57 -25.61 4.73 0.84
C GLU A 57 -24.87 5.61 1.86
N LEU A 58 -23.54 5.62 1.85
CA LEU A 58 -22.70 6.33 2.81
C LEU A 58 -21.57 7.05 2.08
N GLU A 59 -21.70 8.36 1.89
CA GLU A 59 -20.65 9.15 1.26
C GLU A 59 -19.41 9.26 2.17
N ALA A 60 -18.22 9.15 1.59
CA ALA A 60 -16.97 9.38 2.30
C ALA A 60 -16.82 10.87 2.62
N THR A 61 -16.78 11.22 3.90
CA THR A 61 -16.53 12.61 4.31
C THR A 61 -15.04 12.93 4.20
N PRO A 62 -14.66 14.12 3.69
CA PRO A 62 -13.26 14.50 3.54
C PRO A 62 -12.46 14.43 4.85
N ASP A 63 -13.10 14.74 5.98
CA ASP A 63 -12.50 14.64 7.31
C ASP A 63 -12.20 13.18 7.72
N ALA A 64 -13.14 12.24 7.47
CA ALA A 64 -12.91 10.83 7.79
C ALA A 64 -11.79 10.23 6.92
N VAL A 65 -11.73 10.60 5.63
CA VAL A 65 -10.64 10.20 4.73
C VAL A 65 -9.31 10.76 5.22
N TYR A 66 -9.25 12.05 5.53
CA TYR A 66 -8.03 12.70 6.04
C TYR A 66 -7.54 12.04 7.34
N GLN A 67 -8.43 11.80 8.29
CA GLN A 67 -8.08 11.14 9.55
C GLN A 67 -7.55 9.72 9.31
N LEU A 68 -8.21 8.93 8.47
CA LEU A 68 -7.78 7.57 8.18
C LEU A 68 -6.42 7.52 7.48
N VAL A 69 -6.19 8.36 6.46
CA VAL A 69 -4.90 8.41 5.75
C VAL A 69 -3.77 8.79 6.71
N ASN A 70 -3.97 9.80 7.56
CA ASN A 70 -2.95 10.20 8.53
C ASN A 70 -2.64 9.09 9.54
N GLN A 71 -3.65 8.34 10.01
CA GLN A 71 -3.42 7.22 10.92
C GLN A 71 -2.71 6.05 10.23
N ILE A 72 -3.05 5.74 8.97
CA ILE A 72 -2.37 4.71 8.17
C ILE A 72 -0.87 5.03 8.03
N LEU A 73 -0.54 6.30 7.76
CA LEU A 73 0.84 6.77 7.65
C LEU A 73 1.56 6.79 9.01
N ALA A 74 0.90 7.25 10.07
CA ALA A 74 1.47 7.34 11.42
C ALA A 74 1.79 5.98 12.03
N GLU A 75 0.94 4.98 11.81
CA GLU A 75 1.14 3.61 12.32
C GLU A 75 2.01 2.73 11.40
N SER A 76 2.50 3.24 10.28
CA SER A 76 3.27 2.48 9.29
C SER A 76 2.54 1.19 8.88
N LEU A 77 1.25 1.30 8.53
CA LEU A 77 0.45 0.14 8.10
C LEU A 77 0.77 -0.29 6.66
N LEU A 78 1.10 0.65 5.78
CA LEU A 78 1.37 0.38 4.35
C LEU A 78 2.47 -0.66 4.10
N PRO A 79 3.66 -0.59 4.75
CA PRO A 79 4.71 -1.61 4.56
C PRO A 79 4.24 -3.01 4.92
N LEU A 80 3.51 -3.14 6.04
CA LEU A 80 2.99 -4.42 6.51
C LEU A 80 1.96 -5.01 5.55
N LEU A 81 1.10 -4.17 4.99
CA LEU A 81 0.15 -4.58 3.96
C LEU A 81 0.89 -5.09 2.73
N VAL A 82 1.79 -4.27 2.15
CA VAL A 82 2.53 -4.61 0.92
C VAL A 82 3.30 -5.92 1.08
N GLU A 83 4.03 -6.08 2.18
CA GLU A 83 4.84 -7.27 2.44
C GLU A 83 3.99 -8.55 2.60
N ASN A 84 2.74 -8.42 3.07
CA ASN A 84 1.88 -9.56 3.37
C ASN A 84 0.69 -9.74 2.42
N ILE A 85 0.59 -8.97 1.32
CA ILE A 85 -0.52 -9.08 0.35
C ILE A 85 -0.73 -10.53 -0.09
N PHE A 86 0.35 -11.30 -0.32
CA PHE A 86 0.25 -12.70 -0.77
C PHE A 86 -0.44 -13.62 0.26
N ARG A 87 -0.38 -13.30 1.56
CA ARG A 87 -1.02 -14.08 2.64
C ARG A 87 -2.49 -13.76 2.81
N LEU A 88 -2.98 -12.65 2.25
CA LEU A 88 -4.36 -12.23 2.42
C LEU A 88 -5.32 -13.08 1.56
N PRO A 89 -6.59 -13.24 1.96
CA PRO A 89 -7.60 -13.84 1.09
C PRO A 89 -7.91 -12.94 -0.12
N PHE A 90 -8.46 -13.53 -1.19
CA PHE A 90 -8.64 -12.87 -2.49
C PHE A 90 -9.36 -11.52 -2.43
N GLU A 91 -10.47 -11.42 -1.68
CA GLU A 91 -11.21 -10.17 -1.54
C GLU A 91 -10.40 -9.11 -0.78
N ALA A 92 -9.73 -9.51 0.31
CA ALA A 92 -8.88 -8.62 1.10
C ALA A 92 -7.70 -8.07 0.29
N ARG A 93 -7.17 -8.83 -0.69
CA ARG A 93 -6.13 -8.33 -1.61
C ARG A 93 -6.65 -7.19 -2.49
N LYS A 94 -7.86 -7.32 -3.03
CA LYS A 94 -8.50 -6.26 -3.83
C LYS A 94 -8.80 -5.01 -3.01
N ASP A 95 -9.27 -5.21 -1.78
CA ASP A 95 -9.51 -4.12 -0.85
C ASP A 95 -8.19 -3.43 -0.46
N THR A 96 -7.11 -4.20 -0.24
CA THR A 96 -5.77 -3.65 0.03
C THR A 96 -5.23 -2.82 -1.13
N GLN A 97 -5.35 -3.32 -2.37
CA GLN A 97 -5.02 -2.56 -3.58
C GLN A 97 -5.76 -1.22 -3.61
N THR A 98 -7.06 -1.27 -3.32
CA THR A 98 -7.92 -0.08 -3.31
C THR A 98 -7.49 0.91 -2.23
N ILE A 99 -7.22 0.45 -1.01
CA ILE A 99 -6.76 1.28 0.11
C ILE A 99 -5.46 1.98 -0.24
N ILE A 100 -4.44 1.23 -0.66
CA ILE A 100 -3.11 1.80 -0.99
C ILE A 100 -3.23 2.78 -2.16
N SER A 101 -4.00 2.46 -3.20
CA SER A 101 -4.20 3.36 -4.34
C SER A 101 -4.89 4.67 -3.94
N ASN A 102 -5.87 4.63 -3.03
CA ASN A 102 -6.51 5.85 -2.53
C ASN A 102 -5.56 6.67 -1.67
N VAL A 103 -4.76 6.02 -0.81
CA VAL A 103 -3.73 6.71 -0.02
C VAL A 103 -2.71 7.39 -0.92
N PHE A 104 -2.20 6.72 -1.95
CA PHE A 104 -1.23 7.31 -2.89
C PHE A 104 -1.80 8.44 -3.74
N ARG A 105 -3.12 8.57 -3.86
CA ARG A 105 -3.77 9.68 -4.56
C ARG A 105 -4.19 10.82 -3.63
N PHE A 106 -4.09 10.63 -2.31
CA PHE A 106 -4.59 11.57 -1.33
C PHE A 106 -3.81 12.88 -1.34
N ARG A 107 -4.55 13.99 -1.41
CA ARG A 107 -4.05 15.36 -1.34
C ARG A 107 -4.71 16.08 -0.18
N ASN A 108 -3.90 16.81 0.59
CA ASN A 108 -4.42 17.66 1.63
C ASN A 108 -5.26 18.80 1.03
N PRO A 109 -6.33 19.25 1.72
CA PRO A 109 -7.13 20.37 1.26
C PRO A 109 -6.25 21.61 0.99
N GLY A 110 -6.28 22.12 -0.25
CA GLY A 110 -5.51 23.29 -0.67
C GLY A 110 -4.07 23.01 -1.12
N SER A 111 -3.65 21.75 -1.21
CA SER A 111 -2.32 21.40 -1.74
C SER A 111 -2.25 21.46 -3.27
N ASN A 112 -1.25 22.19 -3.78
CA ASN A 112 -0.94 22.32 -5.21
C ASN A 112 0.39 21.65 -5.57
N SER A 113 0.87 20.72 -4.75
CA SER A 113 2.08 19.95 -5.03
C SER A 113 1.97 19.17 -6.34
N PRO A 114 3.07 18.94 -7.08
CA PRO A 114 3.01 18.16 -8.32
C PRO A 114 2.54 16.73 -8.06
N GLU A 115 2.98 16.12 -6.97
CA GLU A 115 2.62 14.78 -6.51
C GLU A 115 1.69 14.80 -5.29
N PRO A 116 0.89 13.76 -5.03
CA PRO A 116 0.04 13.67 -3.84
C PRO A 116 0.82 13.72 -2.52
N ASP A 117 0.29 14.45 -1.52
CA ASP A 117 1.02 14.72 -0.28
C ASP A 117 1.31 13.45 0.53
N ALA A 118 0.36 12.51 0.56
CA ALA A 118 0.55 11.23 1.24
C ALA A 118 1.62 10.37 0.54
N LEU A 119 1.65 10.36 -0.79
CA LEU A 119 2.66 9.65 -1.56
C LEU A 119 4.05 10.24 -1.30
N LYS A 120 4.18 11.56 -1.35
CA LYS A 120 5.43 12.26 -1.04
C LYS A 120 5.97 11.91 0.33
N GLU A 121 5.09 11.84 1.34
CA GLU A 121 5.50 11.45 2.69
C GLU A 121 5.97 9.99 2.76
N VAL A 122 5.31 9.09 2.03
CA VAL A 122 5.73 7.69 1.91
C VAL A 122 7.09 7.58 1.26
N LEU A 123 7.32 8.28 0.14
CA LEU A 123 8.60 8.22 -0.58
C LEU A 123 9.76 8.80 0.25
N ARG A 124 9.50 9.84 1.05
CA ARG A 124 10.51 10.43 1.96
C ARG A 124 10.83 9.55 3.15
N ARG A 125 9.82 8.92 3.75
CA ARG A 125 10.03 8.10 4.97
C ARG A 125 10.49 6.69 4.65
N GLN A 126 9.95 6.09 3.60
CA GLN A 126 10.12 4.68 3.30
C GLN A 126 9.95 4.38 1.80
N PRO A 127 10.92 4.79 0.96
CA PRO A 127 10.90 4.53 -0.48
C PRO A 127 10.91 3.02 -0.81
N GLU A 128 11.42 2.19 0.11
CA GLU A 128 11.40 0.72 0.02
C GLU A 128 10.02 0.12 -0.27
N ILE A 129 8.92 0.81 0.11
CA ILE A 129 7.56 0.32 -0.17
C ILE A 129 7.35 0.12 -1.68
N ILE A 130 7.90 1.01 -2.52
CA ILE A 130 7.78 0.91 -3.97
C ILE A 130 8.55 -0.30 -4.49
N VAL A 131 9.77 -0.52 -4.01
CA VAL A 131 10.59 -1.69 -4.36
C VAL A 131 9.90 -2.99 -3.95
N ARG A 132 9.32 -3.03 -2.73
CA ARG A 132 8.54 -4.19 -2.25
C ARG A 132 7.29 -4.44 -3.08
N LEU A 133 6.61 -3.39 -3.54
CA LEU A 133 5.49 -3.52 -4.48
C LEU A 133 5.94 -4.16 -5.80
N CYS A 134 7.10 -3.76 -6.33
CA CYS A 134 7.69 -4.40 -7.52
C CYS A 134 8.00 -5.88 -7.27
N ASN A 135 8.67 -6.22 -6.17
CA ASN A 135 8.96 -7.63 -5.82
C ASN A 135 7.68 -8.46 -5.60
N GLY A 136 6.53 -7.82 -5.42
CA GLY A 136 5.23 -8.49 -5.41
C GLY A 136 4.89 -9.25 -6.71
N TYR A 137 5.56 -8.99 -7.83
CA TYR A 137 5.43 -9.77 -9.06
C TYR A 137 6.03 -11.18 -8.98
N GLU A 138 6.89 -11.47 -8.00
CA GLU A 138 7.48 -12.81 -7.82
C GLU A 138 6.44 -13.87 -7.46
N ARG A 139 5.31 -13.46 -6.86
CA ARG A 139 4.23 -14.36 -6.46
C ARG A 139 2.97 -14.06 -7.27
N ARG A 140 2.38 -15.11 -7.87
CA ARG A 140 1.14 -15.02 -8.65
C ARG A 140 -0.01 -14.36 -7.87
N GLU A 141 -0.06 -14.61 -6.56
CA GLU A 141 -1.10 -14.12 -5.65
C GLU A 141 -1.10 -12.61 -5.45
N SER A 142 0.07 -11.99 -5.47
CA SER A 142 0.28 -10.55 -5.25
C SER A 142 0.52 -9.77 -6.54
N ALA A 143 0.90 -10.44 -7.64
CA ALA A 143 1.23 -9.79 -8.90
C ALA A 143 0.14 -8.84 -9.41
N SER A 144 -1.12 -9.30 -9.47
CA SER A 144 -2.26 -8.49 -9.93
C SER A 144 -2.53 -7.27 -9.03
N PRO A 145 -2.71 -7.39 -7.70
CA PRO A 145 -2.94 -6.24 -6.83
C PRO A 145 -1.74 -5.28 -6.77
N CYS A 146 -0.50 -5.79 -6.70
CA CYS A 146 0.69 -4.94 -6.73
C CYS A 146 0.82 -4.18 -8.06
N GLY A 147 0.56 -4.83 -9.18
CA GLY A 147 0.56 -4.18 -10.49
C GLY A 147 -0.53 -3.13 -10.63
N GLY A 148 -1.71 -3.36 -10.06
CA GLY A 148 -2.77 -2.35 -9.99
C GLY A 148 -2.36 -1.09 -9.22
N ILE A 149 -1.68 -1.25 -8.07
CA ILE A 149 -1.14 -0.12 -7.30
C ILE A 149 -0.04 0.59 -8.10
N LEU A 150 0.91 -0.16 -8.65
CA LEU A 150 2.08 0.40 -9.36
C LEU A 150 1.69 1.16 -10.62
N LYS A 151 0.72 0.68 -11.41
CA LYS A 151 0.19 1.38 -12.59
C LYS A 151 -0.36 2.77 -12.25
N GLU A 152 -0.86 2.95 -11.03
CA GLU A 152 -1.36 4.23 -10.54
C GLU A 152 -0.26 5.08 -9.90
N ALA A 153 0.69 4.46 -9.20
CA ALA A 153 1.80 5.14 -8.57
C ALA A 153 2.81 5.69 -9.59
N ILE A 154 3.11 4.94 -10.67
CA ILE A 154 4.11 5.30 -11.68
C ILE A 154 3.73 6.52 -12.53
N LYS A 155 2.48 7.00 -12.42
CA LYS A 155 2.04 8.26 -13.04
C LYS A 155 2.77 9.48 -12.47
N TRP A 156 3.41 9.32 -11.32
CA TRP A 156 4.22 10.36 -10.68
C TRP A 156 5.70 10.07 -10.91
N ASP A 157 6.42 11.03 -11.48
CA ASP A 157 7.85 10.89 -11.84
C ASP A 157 8.72 10.45 -10.65
N ALA A 158 8.38 10.87 -9.43
CA ALA A 158 9.07 10.47 -8.21
C ALA A 158 9.06 8.94 -8.02
N VAL A 159 7.93 8.27 -8.27
CA VAL A 159 7.84 6.80 -8.16
C VAL A 159 8.64 6.13 -9.26
N ALA A 160 8.58 6.65 -10.48
CA ALA A 160 9.38 6.15 -11.60
C ALA A 160 10.89 6.28 -11.30
N ALA A 161 11.31 7.39 -10.70
CA ALA A 161 12.69 7.59 -10.26
C ALA A 161 13.12 6.56 -9.21
N VAL A 162 12.29 6.24 -8.22
CA VAL A 162 12.60 5.18 -7.24
C VAL A 162 12.85 3.85 -7.94
N ILE A 163 12.03 3.48 -8.92
CA ILE A 163 12.17 2.19 -9.62
C ILE A 163 13.42 2.17 -10.51
N LEU A 164 13.66 3.25 -11.26
CA LEU A 164 14.75 3.33 -12.24
C LEU A 164 16.13 3.43 -11.60
N TYR A 165 16.24 4.16 -10.48
CA TYR A 165 17.50 4.39 -9.78
C TYR A 165 17.70 3.44 -8.60
N ASP A 166 16.81 2.48 -8.37
CA ASP A 166 17.04 1.44 -7.37
C ASP A 166 18.27 0.62 -7.75
N GLU A 167 19.21 0.54 -6.82
CA GLU A 167 20.48 -0.18 -6.98
C GLU A 167 20.77 -0.95 -5.68
N PRO A 168 21.29 -2.18 -5.74
CA PRO A 168 21.58 -2.97 -4.56
C PRO A 168 22.68 -2.30 -3.75
N THR A 169 22.29 -1.69 -2.63
CA THR A 169 23.22 -1.09 -1.69
C THR A 169 23.55 -2.13 -0.60
N THR A 170 24.79 -2.14 -0.10
CA THR A 170 25.24 -3.06 0.96
C THR A 170 24.40 -2.99 2.23
N ASP A 171 23.72 -1.87 2.44
CA ASP A 171 22.88 -1.59 3.62
C ASP A 171 21.39 -1.90 3.39
N GLY A 172 21.00 -2.34 2.18
CA GLY A 172 19.61 -2.67 1.82
C GLY A 172 18.64 -1.50 1.76
N ARG A 173 19.14 -0.26 1.90
CA ARG A 173 18.33 0.97 1.83
C ARG A 173 18.14 1.40 0.38
N THR A 174 16.90 1.71 0.03
CA THR A 174 16.56 2.34 -1.25
C THR A 174 17.05 3.79 -1.26
N ILE A 175 17.52 4.26 -2.42
CA ILE A 175 18.05 5.62 -2.60
C ILE A 175 16.95 6.65 -2.31
N ASP A 176 17.27 7.67 -1.51
CA ASP A 176 16.40 8.82 -1.31
C ASP A 176 16.46 9.70 -2.56
N ILE A 177 15.40 9.67 -3.36
CA ILE A 177 15.28 10.43 -4.60
C ILE A 177 15.24 11.95 -4.40
N TYR A 178 14.95 12.43 -3.18
CA TYR A 178 14.91 13.85 -2.85
C TYR A 178 16.21 14.35 -2.22
N SER A 179 17.04 13.43 -1.72
CA SER A 179 18.43 13.71 -1.40
C SER A 179 19.23 13.74 -2.70
N SER A 180 20.29 14.55 -2.75
CA SER A 180 21.08 14.84 -3.96
C SER A 180 21.92 13.67 -4.48
N ASP A 181 21.59 12.45 -4.10
CA ASP A 181 22.41 11.24 -4.21
C ASP A 181 22.19 10.46 -5.52
N ILE A 182 21.29 10.92 -6.40
CA ILE A 182 21.11 10.32 -7.73
C ILE A 182 22.23 10.80 -8.66
N ASP A 183 23.30 10.02 -8.74
CA ASP A 183 24.34 10.21 -9.75
C ASP A 183 23.90 9.62 -11.10
N ILE A 184 23.33 10.48 -11.95
CA ILE A 184 22.90 10.14 -13.32
C ILE A 184 24.05 9.77 -14.27
N THR A 185 25.31 9.98 -13.86
CA THR A 185 26.48 9.67 -14.70
C THR A 185 27.02 8.25 -14.45
N ARG A 186 26.60 7.62 -13.36
CA ARG A 186 27.02 6.27 -13.00
C ARG A 186 26.24 5.24 -13.82
N PRO A 187 26.91 4.26 -14.46
CA PRO A 187 26.21 3.17 -15.15
C PRO A 187 25.46 2.29 -14.14
N SER A 188 24.26 1.85 -14.51
CA SER A 188 23.47 0.91 -13.70
C SER A 188 24.19 -0.43 -13.56
N SER A 189 24.08 -1.07 -12.40
CA SER A 189 24.72 -2.37 -12.14
C SER A 189 24.03 -3.54 -12.83
N GLY A 190 22.80 -3.35 -13.34
CA GLY A 190 21.98 -4.43 -13.87
C GLY A 190 21.28 -5.28 -12.80
N GLN A 191 21.44 -4.94 -11.51
CA GLN A 191 20.90 -5.71 -10.38
C GLN A 191 19.77 -4.99 -9.61
N GLY A 192 19.40 -3.77 -10.02
CA GLY A 192 18.27 -3.04 -9.45
C GLY A 192 16.91 -3.67 -9.79
N VAL A 193 15.87 -3.29 -9.04
CA VAL A 193 14.51 -3.84 -9.22
C VAL A 193 13.93 -3.60 -10.62
N PHE A 194 14.36 -2.54 -11.32
CA PHE A 194 13.98 -2.28 -12.71
C PHE A 194 14.32 -3.46 -13.63
N TRP A 195 15.49 -4.08 -13.44
CA TRP A 195 15.95 -5.17 -14.29
C TRP A 195 15.17 -6.47 -14.05
N SER A 196 14.66 -6.66 -12.83
CA SER A 196 13.80 -7.80 -12.47
C SER A 196 12.48 -7.83 -13.27
N PHE A 197 12.03 -6.69 -13.82
CA PHE A 197 10.86 -6.66 -14.70
C PHE A 197 11.06 -7.48 -15.97
N PHE A 198 12.27 -7.53 -16.56
CA PHE A 198 12.51 -8.35 -17.76
C PHE A 198 12.34 -9.84 -17.46
N ASP A 199 12.83 -10.28 -16.30
CA ASP A 199 12.62 -11.64 -15.79
C ASP A 199 11.14 -11.94 -15.56
N TRP A 200 10.40 -11.01 -14.94
CA TRP A 200 8.96 -11.21 -14.69
C TRP A 200 8.14 -11.21 -15.98
N ILE A 201 8.50 -10.41 -16.97
CA ILE A 201 7.85 -10.41 -18.30
C ILE A 201 8.09 -11.75 -19.01
N ASP A 202 9.31 -12.29 -18.94
CA ASP A 202 9.66 -13.59 -19.56
C ASP A 202 8.98 -14.77 -18.85
N LYS A 203 8.95 -14.76 -17.51
CA LYS A 203 8.37 -15.83 -16.68
C LYS A 203 6.84 -15.78 -16.60
N SER A 204 6.22 -14.63 -16.81
CA SER A 204 4.77 -14.47 -16.65
C SER A 204 4.01 -15.14 -17.78
N SER A 205 3.32 -16.22 -17.46
CA SER A 205 2.33 -16.85 -18.32
C SER A 205 1.09 -15.95 -18.43
N PHE A 206 1.14 -14.93 -19.29
CA PHE A 206 0.06 -14.14 -19.93
C PHE A 206 -1.35 -14.04 -19.28
N GLU A 207 -1.48 -14.03 -17.95
CA GLU A 207 -2.74 -13.76 -17.22
C GLU A 207 -2.60 -12.61 -16.21
N VAL A 208 -1.82 -11.57 -16.54
CA VAL A 208 -1.74 -10.30 -15.76
C VAL A 208 -2.34 -9.14 -16.54
#